data_AF-A0AAV6TPU2-F1
#
_entry.id   AF-A0AAV6TPU2-F1
#
_cell.length_a   1.000
_cell.length_b   1.000
_cell.length_c   1.000
_cell.angle_alpha   90.00
_cell.angle_beta   90.00
_cell.angle_gamma   90.00
#
_symmetry.space_group_name_H-M   'P 1'
#
loop_
_entity.id
_entity.type
_entity.pdbx_description
1 polymer ?
#
loop_
_entity_poly.entity_id
_entity_poly.type
_entity_poly.pdbx_seq_one_letter_code
_entity_poly.pdbx_strand_id
1 'polypeptide(L)'
;MQLEISGHSWCGMLHTVSPLLHSMRNMGQACAQEENDKEQTVWPQDEITDCNPGGIETLISGEEGLRMAPAEGYRLISVLTDRDSPFLAFPQLFGGERLAAMHIVTKKELSKSELYKSILRRRDHRAAESTEFILFAAKVLEINRITSNHSVCLRKRKRDGEQVVTAQLACNKEYVDGMLQDDNAFRVLQGNRNSSHHWHQEGLRVRAMVRQFGLPHIFLTISAAEIKLLELIVILKKVLDCETINEEQAREISDQHKATLIQRDPITCARYFDNRFHALLKIFKSHQGPFGD
;
A
#
# COMPACT_ATOMS: atom_id res chain seq x y z
N MET A 1 1.49 -23.28 13.01
CA MET A 1 0.78 -22.96 11.76
C MET A 1 -0.58 -23.64 11.86
N GLN A 2 -1.67 -22.90 12.14
CA GLN A 2 -3.00 -23.46 11.87
C GLN A 2 -3.22 -23.28 10.37
N LEU A 3 -2.99 -24.37 9.64
CA LEU A 3 -3.31 -24.52 8.23
C LEU A 3 -4.83 -24.75 8.17
N GLU A 4 -5.60 -23.75 7.79
CA GLU A 4 -6.93 -24.00 7.26
C GLU A 4 -6.78 -24.29 5.77
N ILE A 5 -6.89 -25.56 5.40
CA ILE A 5 -6.91 -26.05 4.03
C ILE A 5 -8.39 -26.24 3.66
N SER A 6 -8.98 -25.28 2.95
CA SER A 6 -10.28 -25.48 2.31
C SER A 6 -10.06 -26.04 0.90
N GLY A 7 -10.25 -27.35 0.75
CA GLY A 7 -10.30 -28.01 -0.55
C GLY A 7 -11.74 -28.12 -1.04
N HIS A 8 -12.09 -27.47 -2.14
CA HIS A 8 -13.34 -27.74 -2.86
C HIS A 8 -13.02 -28.38 -4.21
N SER A 9 -13.35 -29.66 -4.33
CA SER A 9 -13.35 -30.41 -5.57
C SER A 9 -14.67 -30.15 -6.30
N TRP A 10 -14.61 -29.62 -7.52
CA TRP A 10 -15.74 -29.64 -8.44
C TRP A 10 -15.38 -30.52 -9.64
N CYS A 11 -16.03 -31.68 -9.72
CA CYS A 11 -16.00 -32.57 -10.87
C CYS A 11 -17.33 -32.45 -11.61
N GLY A 12 -17.24 -32.29 -12.94
CA GLY A 12 -18.36 -32.45 -13.88
C GLY A 12 -18.96 -31.14 -14.38
N MET A 13 -18.66 -30.75 -15.62
CA MET A 13 -19.42 -31.14 -16.82
C MET A 13 -19.00 -30.26 -18.01
N LEU A 14 -18.67 -30.91 -19.14
CA LEU A 14 -18.31 -30.30 -20.41
C LEU A 14 -19.55 -29.79 -21.17
N HIS A 15 -19.29 -28.89 -22.14
CA HIS A 15 -20.15 -28.34 -23.19
C HIS A 15 -20.91 -27.04 -22.89
N THR A 16 -20.38 -25.90 -23.34
CA THR A 16 -20.79 -25.21 -24.58
C THR A 16 -20.12 -23.83 -24.68
N VAL A 17 -19.76 -23.45 -25.89
CA VAL A 17 -19.13 -22.17 -26.24
C VAL A 17 -20.22 -21.10 -26.38
N SER A 18 -19.97 -19.90 -25.83
CA SER A 18 -20.75 -18.64 -25.98
C SER A 18 -22.00 -18.51 -25.09
N PRO A 19 -21.88 -17.88 -23.90
CA PRO A 19 -22.42 -16.53 -23.73
C PRO A 19 -21.70 -15.69 -22.64
N LEU A 20 -20.49 -15.16 -22.91
CA LEU A 20 -19.77 -14.31 -21.94
C LEU A 20 -19.99 -12.79 -22.14
N LEU A 21 -20.57 -12.37 -23.27
CA LEU A 21 -20.83 -10.95 -23.56
C LEU A 21 -22.17 -10.42 -23.02
N HIS A 22 -23.12 -11.30 -22.66
CA HIS A 22 -24.37 -10.89 -21.99
C HIS A 22 -24.26 -10.86 -20.45
N SER A 23 -23.31 -11.58 -19.87
CA SER A 23 -23.12 -11.63 -18.40
C SER A 23 -22.51 -10.35 -17.84
N MET A 24 -21.61 -9.68 -18.58
CA MET A 24 -20.95 -8.45 -18.11
C MET A 24 -21.86 -7.22 -18.08
N ARG A 25 -22.94 -7.20 -18.88
CA ARG A 25 -23.94 -6.12 -18.86
C ARG A 25 -24.91 -6.27 -17.68
N ASN A 26 -25.22 -7.52 -17.29
CA ASN A 26 -26.13 -7.82 -16.19
C ASN A 26 -25.46 -7.74 -14.80
N MET A 27 -24.15 -7.96 -14.68
CA MET A 27 -23.44 -7.74 -13.40
C MET A 27 -23.43 -6.26 -12.97
N GLY A 28 -23.42 -5.33 -13.93
CA GLY A 28 -23.51 -3.89 -13.64
C GLY A 28 -24.91 -3.42 -13.22
N GLN A 29 -25.97 -4.15 -13.58
CA GLN A 29 -27.36 -3.83 -13.19
C GLN A 29 -27.78 -4.54 -11.89
N ALA A 30 -27.29 -5.75 -11.63
CA ALA A 30 -27.52 -6.44 -10.35
C ALA A 30 -26.89 -5.69 -9.17
N CYS A 31 -25.70 -5.11 -9.35
CA CYS A 31 -25.05 -4.29 -8.32
C CYS A 31 -25.81 -2.99 -7.98
N ALA A 32 -26.71 -2.52 -8.86
CA ALA A 32 -27.49 -1.30 -8.66
C ALA A 32 -28.91 -1.57 -8.10
N GLN A 33 -29.35 -2.83 -8.04
CA GLN A 33 -30.70 -3.20 -7.58
C GLN A 33 -30.73 -3.86 -6.19
N GLU A 34 -29.60 -4.35 -5.68
CA GLU A 34 -29.51 -4.90 -4.31
C GLU A 34 -29.44 -3.83 -3.20
N GLU A 35 -29.39 -2.54 -3.53
CA GLU A 35 -29.40 -1.44 -2.55
C GLU A 35 -30.80 -1.07 -2.02
N ASN A 36 -31.89 -1.59 -2.60
CA ASN A 36 -33.23 -1.10 -2.28
C ASN A 36 -34.07 -1.98 -1.33
N ASP A 37 -33.59 -3.17 -0.96
CA ASP A 37 -34.32 -4.08 -0.08
C ASP A 37 -33.44 -4.53 1.10
N LYS A 38 -33.30 -3.67 2.12
CA LYS A 38 -32.88 -4.09 3.46
C LYS A 38 -33.82 -3.52 4.51
N GLU A 39 -34.57 -4.41 5.14
CA GLU A 39 -35.45 -4.17 6.29
C GLU A 39 -34.70 -3.46 7.42
N GLN A 40 -35.33 -2.41 7.97
CA GLN A 40 -34.85 -1.65 9.12
C GLN A 40 -34.86 -2.51 10.39
N THR A 41 -33.68 -2.98 10.82
CA THR A 41 -33.46 -3.42 12.20
C THR A 41 -33.18 -2.19 13.08
N VAL A 42 -34.14 -1.82 13.92
CA VAL A 42 -34.02 -0.73 14.90
C VAL A 42 -33.19 -1.19 16.09
N TRP A 43 -32.09 -0.49 16.38
CA TRP A 43 -31.30 -0.67 17.61
C TRP A 43 -31.83 0.29 18.70
N PRO A 44 -31.87 -0.12 19.98
CA PRO A 44 -32.32 0.74 21.08
C PRO A 44 -31.39 1.96 21.24
N GLN A 45 -31.99 3.14 21.39
CA GLN A 45 -31.27 4.40 21.64
C GLN A 45 -30.94 4.50 23.14
N ASP A 46 -29.76 4.03 23.52
CA ASP A 46 -29.13 4.42 24.78
C ASP A 46 -28.17 5.61 24.53
N GLU A 47 -28.19 6.55 25.47
CA GLU A 47 -27.60 7.89 25.42
C GLU A 47 -26.14 7.92 24.91
N ILE A 48 -25.95 8.43 23.69
CA ILE A 48 -24.64 8.78 23.16
C ILE A 48 -24.19 10.05 23.87
N THR A 49 -23.21 9.91 24.77
CA THR A 49 -22.39 11.01 25.23
C THR A 49 -21.59 11.55 24.05
N ASP A 50 -21.76 12.84 23.75
CA ASP A 50 -21.02 13.57 22.70
C ASP A 50 -19.51 13.48 22.94
N CYS A 51 -18.85 12.56 22.23
CA CYS A 51 -17.39 12.42 22.21
C CYS A 51 -16.84 12.56 20.78
N ASN A 52 -17.40 13.50 20.00
CA ASN A 52 -16.76 13.93 18.76
C ASN A 52 -16.41 15.43 18.83
N PRO A 53 -15.22 15.80 19.35
CA PRO A 53 -14.76 17.19 19.26
C PRO A 53 -14.30 17.57 17.84
N GLY A 54 -14.26 16.63 16.88
CA GLY A 54 -13.62 16.83 15.57
C GLY A 54 -14.51 17.40 14.46
N GLY A 55 -15.80 17.61 14.68
CA GLY A 55 -16.74 18.03 13.63
C GLY A 55 -16.82 19.53 13.38
N ILE A 56 -16.34 20.36 14.32
CA ILE A 56 -16.62 21.81 14.33
C ILE A 56 -15.38 22.65 14.01
N GLU A 57 -14.17 22.08 14.12
CA GLU A 57 -12.91 22.79 13.87
C GLU A 57 -12.66 23.08 12.37
N THR A 58 -13.47 22.53 11.46
CA THR A 58 -13.35 22.75 10.00
C THR A 58 -14.35 23.78 9.45
N LEU A 59 -15.26 24.32 10.28
CA LEU A 59 -16.19 25.37 9.85
C LEU A 59 -15.53 26.76 9.97
N ILE A 60 -14.83 27.17 8.91
CA ILE A 60 -14.43 28.57 8.71
C ILE A 60 -15.67 29.36 8.24
N SER A 61 -16.61 29.59 9.16
CA SER A 61 -17.72 30.51 8.98
C SER A 61 -17.58 31.67 9.95
N GLY A 62 -16.56 32.50 9.71
CA GLY A 62 -16.42 33.84 10.26
C GLY A 62 -15.92 34.74 9.15
N GLU A 63 -16.71 35.74 8.77
CA GLU A 63 -16.40 36.66 7.67
C GLU A 63 -15.37 37.76 8.06
N GLU A 64 -14.82 37.73 9.28
CA GLU A 64 -13.86 38.74 9.77
C GLU A 64 -12.53 38.12 10.23
N GLY A 65 -11.98 37.18 9.45
CA GLY A 65 -10.63 36.65 9.66
C GLY A 65 -9.70 37.01 8.50
N LEU A 66 -8.52 37.58 8.80
CA LEU A 66 -7.44 37.71 7.82
C LEU A 66 -7.03 36.30 7.35
N ARG A 67 -7.50 35.89 6.17
CA ARG A 67 -7.15 34.64 5.52
C ARG A 67 -5.75 34.75 4.91
N MET A 68 -4.71 34.74 5.74
CA MET A 68 -3.36 34.49 5.22
C MET A 68 -3.24 33.00 4.91
N ALA A 69 -3.26 32.64 3.63
CA ALA A 69 -2.70 31.35 3.25
C ALA A 69 -1.21 31.38 3.64
N PRO A 70 -0.65 30.37 4.32
CA PRO A 70 0.76 30.36 4.78
C PRO A 70 1.84 30.46 3.68
N ALA A 71 1.47 30.82 2.46
CA ALA A 71 2.31 30.92 1.27
C ALA A 71 1.70 31.85 0.21
N GLU A 72 0.96 32.90 0.59
CA GLU A 72 0.39 33.83 -0.38
C GLU A 72 1.50 34.43 -1.27
N GLY A 73 1.39 34.24 -2.59
CA GLY A 73 2.41 34.65 -3.57
C GLY A 73 3.58 33.65 -3.77
N TYR A 74 3.67 32.58 -2.98
CA TYR A 74 4.72 31.57 -3.09
C TYR A 74 4.19 30.24 -3.66
N ARG A 75 4.94 29.63 -4.58
CA ARG A 75 4.66 28.28 -5.06
C ARG A 75 5.35 27.28 -4.14
N LEU A 76 4.56 26.41 -3.51
CA LEU A 76 5.09 25.33 -2.68
C LEU A 76 6.03 24.42 -3.48
N ILE A 77 7.14 24.04 -2.86
CA ILE A 77 8.04 23.05 -3.43
C ILE A 77 7.32 21.69 -3.41
N SER A 78 7.38 20.96 -4.52
CA SER A 78 6.82 19.60 -4.57
C SER A 78 7.53 18.72 -3.55
N VAL A 79 6.77 17.88 -2.83
CA VAL A 79 7.28 16.82 -1.94
C VAL A 79 8.27 15.87 -2.64
N LEU A 80 8.22 15.82 -3.98
CA LEU A 80 9.19 15.07 -4.78
C LEU A 80 10.55 15.76 -4.86
N THR A 81 10.57 17.08 -4.96
CA THR A 81 11.79 17.88 -5.09
C THR A 81 12.38 18.20 -3.73
N ASP A 82 11.52 18.39 -2.73
CA ASP A 82 11.93 18.68 -1.38
C ASP A 82 12.57 17.44 -0.73
N ARG A 83 13.85 17.57 -0.36
CA ARG A 83 14.65 16.53 0.30
C ARG A 83 14.42 16.52 1.81
N ASP A 84 14.16 17.69 2.38
CA ASP A 84 14.05 17.89 3.82
C ASP A 84 12.60 17.80 4.30
N SER A 85 11.63 17.72 3.38
CA SER A 85 10.20 17.55 3.64
C SER A 85 9.85 16.61 4.80
N PRO A 86 10.34 15.34 4.87
CA PRO A 86 10.02 14.48 6.02
C PRO A 86 10.55 14.99 7.36
N PHE A 87 11.71 15.67 7.36
CA PHE A 87 12.35 16.13 8.60
C PHE A 87 11.72 17.42 9.13
N LEU A 88 11.24 18.26 8.21
CA LEU A 88 10.55 19.51 8.54
C LEU A 88 9.07 19.29 8.86
N ALA A 89 8.41 18.33 8.20
CA ALA A 89 6.99 18.04 8.42
C ALA A 89 6.71 17.32 9.75
N PHE A 90 7.70 16.61 10.30
CA PHE A 90 7.56 15.84 11.54
C PHE A 90 8.54 16.32 12.63
N PRO A 91 8.33 17.52 13.19
CA PRO A 91 9.22 18.08 14.22
C PRO A 91 9.25 17.22 15.49
N GLN A 92 8.16 16.50 15.82
CA GLN A 92 8.13 15.56 16.94
C GLN A 92 9.11 14.38 16.76
N LEU A 93 9.37 13.97 15.52
CA LEU A 93 10.26 12.86 15.21
C LEU A 93 11.71 13.30 14.97
N PHE A 94 11.90 14.45 14.33
CA PHE A 94 13.22 14.88 13.82
C PHE A 94 13.72 16.21 14.40
N GLY A 95 12.99 16.84 15.32
CA GLY A 95 13.37 18.10 15.93
C GLY A 95 13.33 19.32 14.98
N GLY A 96 12.77 19.16 13.78
CA GLY A 96 12.76 20.20 12.75
C GLY A 96 14.12 20.47 12.11
N GLU A 97 15.11 19.62 12.37
CA GLU A 97 16.45 19.76 11.79
C GLU A 97 16.52 19.09 10.41
N ARG A 98 17.27 19.71 9.49
CA ARG A 98 17.56 19.11 8.18
C ARG A 98 18.51 17.92 8.35
N LEU A 99 18.39 16.92 7.48
CA LEU A 99 19.26 15.74 7.53
C LEU A 99 20.68 16.10 7.07
N ALA A 100 21.52 16.58 7.98
CA ALA A 100 22.90 16.98 7.67
C ALA A 100 23.84 15.79 7.36
N ALA A 101 23.52 14.57 7.82
CA ALA A 101 24.55 13.54 8.04
C ALA A 101 24.68 12.44 6.96
N MET A 102 23.65 12.12 6.19
CA MET A 102 23.67 10.89 5.37
C MET A 102 24.42 11.02 4.03
N HIS A 103 24.53 12.22 3.47
CA HIS A 103 25.26 12.45 2.21
C HIS A 103 26.79 12.50 2.39
N ILE A 104 27.27 12.82 3.60
CA ILE A 104 28.69 13.08 3.85
C ILE A 104 29.50 11.77 3.84
N VAL A 105 28.90 10.66 4.29
CA VAL A 105 29.62 9.38 4.45
C VAL A 105 29.72 8.58 3.15
N THR A 106 28.68 8.57 2.31
CA THR A 106 28.60 7.65 1.15
C THR A 106 28.99 8.28 -0.19
N LYS A 107 29.20 9.60 -0.29
CA LYS A 107 29.41 10.36 -1.55
C LYS A 107 28.32 10.11 -2.64
N LYS A 108 27.27 9.36 -2.31
CA LYS A 108 26.18 8.94 -3.19
C LYS A 108 24.87 9.23 -2.49
N GLU A 109 23.96 9.87 -3.22
CA GLU A 109 22.61 10.15 -2.74
C GLU A 109 21.83 8.85 -2.55
N LEU A 110 21.28 8.66 -1.35
CA LEU A 110 20.42 7.52 -1.05
C LEU A 110 19.08 7.70 -1.75
N SER A 111 18.51 6.60 -2.25
CA SER A 111 17.13 6.65 -2.77
C SER A 111 16.17 6.95 -1.62
N LYS A 112 15.08 7.69 -1.90
CA LYS A 112 14.00 7.92 -0.92
C LYS A 112 13.48 6.62 -0.30
N SER A 113 13.45 5.52 -1.06
CA SER A 113 13.07 4.21 -0.53
C SER A 113 14.05 3.67 0.50
N GLU A 114 15.35 3.82 0.26
CA GLU A 114 16.41 3.39 1.18
C GLU A 114 16.40 4.26 2.43
N LEU A 115 16.22 5.58 2.27
CA LEU A 115 16.10 6.53 3.37
C LEU A 115 14.93 6.17 4.30
N TYR A 116 13.70 6.06 3.79
CA TYR A 116 12.55 5.73 4.63
C TYR A 116 12.65 4.33 5.24
N LYS A 117 13.15 3.33 4.50
CA LYS A 117 13.43 2.01 5.06
C LYS A 117 14.45 2.10 6.20
N SER A 118 15.49 2.92 6.06
CA SER A 118 16.49 3.09 7.11
C SER A 118 15.87 3.70 8.37
N ILE A 119 15.02 4.74 8.22
CA ILE A 119 14.36 5.44 9.33
C ILE A 119 13.39 4.50 10.06
N LEU A 120 12.52 3.82 9.31
CA LEU A 120 11.52 2.90 9.86
C LEU A 120 12.13 1.63 10.49
N ARG A 121 13.41 1.35 10.24
CA ARG A 121 14.11 0.18 10.77
C ARG A 121 15.19 0.55 11.79
N ARG A 122 15.24 1.81 12.23
CA ARG A 122 16.17 2.23 13.29
C ARG A 122 15.81 1.52 14.59
N ARG A 123 16.77 1.48 15.50
CA ARG A 123 16.54 1.05 16.89
C ARG A 123 15.53 1.96 17.58
N ASP A 124 15.50 3.24 17.22
CA ASP A 124 14.46 4.16 17.66
C ASP A 124 13.16 3.86 16.88
N HIS A 125 12.14 3.43 17.62
CA HIS A 125 10.85 3.00 17.08
C HIS A 125 9.83 4.13 16.90
N ARG A 126 10.11 5.37 17.31
CA ARG A 126 9.15 6.49 17.21
C ARG A 126 8.60 6.68 15.80
N ALA A 127 9.44 6.51 14.78
CA ALA A 127 9.03 6.60 13.39
C ALA A 127 8.20 5.40 12.90
N ALA A 128 8.42 4.20 13.47
CA ALA A 128 7.65 3.00 13.18
C ALA A 128 6.31 2.96 13.95
N GLU A 129 6.22 3.68 15.07
CA GLU A 129 5.00 3.84 15.86
C GLU A 129 4.10 4.96 15.32
N SER A 130 4.68 5.95 14.64
CA SER A 130 3.93 7.03 14.01
C SER A 130 3.25 6.56 12.71
N THR A 131 1.94 6.28 12.79
CA THR A 131 1.10 5.99 11.61
C THR A 131 1.16 7.12 10.58
N GLU A 132 1.14 8.38 11.02
CA GLU A 132 1.23 9.56 10.15
C GLU A 132 2.52 9.55 9.31
N PHE A 133 3.66 9.24 9.93
CA PHE A 133 4.93 9.18 9.23
C PHE A 133 4.97 7.99 8.25
N ILE A 134 4.42 6.84 8.62
CA ILE A 134 4.35 5.66 7.74
C ILE A 134 3.51 5.98 6.49
N LEU A 135 2.33 6.57 6.67
CA LEU A 135 1.44 6.96 5.58
C LEU A 135 2.09 8.02 4.69
N PHE A 136 2.73 9.02 5.29
CA PHE A 136 3.51 10.01 4.56
C PHE A 136 4.61 9.35 3.72
N ALA A 137 5.45 8.51 4.33
CA ALA A 137 6.54 7.83 3.63
C ALA A 137 6.01 6.93 2.49
N ALA A 138 4.92 6.19 2.72
CA ALA A 138 4.26 5.40 1.70
C ALA A 138 3.77 6.26 0.53
N LYS A 139 3.15 7.42 0.83
CA LYS A 139 2.65 8.35 -0.19
C LYS A 139 3.78 8.95 -1.01
N VAL A 140 4.85 9.40 -0.37
CA VAL A 140 6.03 9.92 -1.06
C VAL A 140 6.60 8.85 -2.00
N LEU A 141 6.73 7.60 -1.55
CA LEU A 141 7.22 6.51 -2.39
C LEU A 141 6.30 6.17 -3.57
N GLU A 142 4.98 6.22 -3.36
CA GLU A 142 3.99 6.04 -4.43
C GLU A 142 4.15 7.13 -5.50
N ILE A 143 4.18 8.40 -5.11
CA ILE A 143 4.32 9.52 -6.05
C ILE A 143 5.67 9.41 -6.79
N ASN A 144 6.78 9.10 -6.09
CA ASN A 144 8.08 8.92 -6.74
C ASN A 144 8.05 7.82 -7.83
N ARG A 145 7.33 6.71 -7.59
CA ARG A 145 7.17 5.63 -8.57
C ARG A 145 6.37 6.10 -9.78
N ILE A 146 5.25 6.79 -9.55
CA ILE A 146 4.40 7.35 -10.60
C ILE A 146 5.20 8.33 -11.47
N THR A 147 5.94 9.25 -10.86
CA THR A 147 6.80 10.20 -11.59
C THR A 147 7.91 9.50 -12.37
N SER A 148 8.51 8.47 -11.79
CA SER A 148 9.52 7.65 -12.48
C SER A 148 8.94 6.96 -13.71
N ASN A 149 7.77 6.33 -13.57
CA ASN A 149 7.06 5.67 -14.67
C ASN A 149 6.61 6.67 -15.74
N HIS A 150 6.12 7.84 -15.34
CA HIS A 150 5.77 8.93 -16.23
C HIS A 150 6.96 9.32 -17.11
N SER A 151 8.14 9.50 -16.50
CA SER A 151 9.37 9.79 -17.25
C SER A 151 9.74 8.68 -18.25
N VAL A 152 9.49 7.40 -17.90
CA VAL A 152 9.72 6.26 -18.79
C VAL A 152 8.74 6.28 -19.96
N CYS A 153 7.46 6.55 -19.70
CA CYS A 153 6.43 6.61 -20.74
C CYS A 153 6.71 7.74 -21.73
N LEU A 154 7.07 8.93 -21.25
CA LEU A 154 7.47 10.05 -22.11
C LEU A 154 8.70 9.71 -22.98
N ARG A 155 9.68 8.97 -22.43
CA ARG A 155 10.84 8.52 -23.20
C ARG A 155 10.49 7.43 -24.23
N LYS A 156 9.54 6.54 -23.93
CA LYS A 156 9.09 5.51 -24.87
C LYS A 156 8.33 6.12 -26.04
N ARG A 157 7.44 7.09 -25.78
CA ARG A 157 6.71 7.85 -26.80
C ARG A 157 7.64 8.42 -27.88
N LYS A 158 8.76 9.02 -27.46
CA LYS A 158 9.82 9.50 -28.39
C LYS A 158 10.39 8.40 -29.30
N ARG A 159 10.51 7.16 -28.81
CA ARG A 159 11.05 6.03 -29.60
C ARG A 159 10.04 5.50 -30.61
N ASP A 160 8.75 5.62 -30.32
CA ASP A 160 7.66 5.16 -31.18
C ASP A 160 7.41 6.10 -32.37
N GLY A 161 8.29 7.10 -32.59
CA GLY A 161 8.23 8.03 -33.71
C GLY A 161 7.44 9.31 -33.43
N GLU A 162 6.89 9.45 -32.22
CA GLU A 162 6.14 10.64 -31.82
C GLU A 162 7.06 11.80 -31.41
N GLN A 163 6.53 13.03 -31.51
CA GLN A 163 7.28 14.24 -31.19
C GLN A 163 7.72 14.26 -29.72
N VAL A 164 8.95 14.75 -29.47
CA VAL A 164 9.45 14.98 -28.12
C VAL A 164 8.57 16.00 -27.41
N VAL A 165 8.10 15.67 -26.20
CA VAL A 165 7.31 16.58 -25.38
C VAL A 165 8.20 17.74 -24.91
N THR A 166 8.01 18.91 -25.53
CA THR A 166 8.65 20.17 -25.14
C THR A 166 7.78 20.90 -24.12
N ALA A 167 8.36 21.78 -23.30
CA ALA A 167 7.62 22.58 -22.32
C ALA A 167 6.43 23.35 -22.94
N GLN A 168 6.59 23.87 -24.16
CA GLN A 168 5.51 24.55 -24.88
C GLN A 168 4.32 23.63 -25.22
N LEU A 169 4.60 22.38 -25.61
CA LEU A 169 3.56 21.37 -25.87
C LEU A 169 2.88 20.94 -24.57
N ALA A 170 3.63 20.80 -23.49
CA ALA A 170 3.08 20.47 -22.17
C ALA A 170 2.16 21.57 -21.60
N CYS A 171 2.32 22.83 -22.05
CA CYS A 171 1.41 23.92 -21.71
C CYS A 171 0.13 23.93 -22.57
N ASN A 172 0.10 23.21 -23.70
CA ASN A 172 -1.11 23.11 -24.51
C ASN A 172 -2.05 22.06 -23.91
N LYS A 173 -3.23 22.51 -23.46
CA LYS A 173 -4.25 21.66 -22.85
C LYS A 173 -4.75 20.57 -23.79
N GLU A 174 -4.96 20.88 -25.07
CA GLU A 174 -5.46 19.91 -26.07
C GLU A 174 -4.47 18.77 -26.29
N TYR A 175 -3.18 19.10 -26.31
CA TYR A 175 -2.10 18.12 -26.44
C TYR A 175 -2.03 17.20 -25.21
N VAL A 176 -2.16 17.77 -24.01
CA VAL A 176 -2.17 17.00 -22.76
C VAL A 176 -3.40 16.11 -22.66
N ASP A 177 -4.58 16.61 -23.06
CA ASP A 177 -5.82 15.83 -23.04
C ASP A 177 -5.75 14.66 -24.05
N GLY A 178 -5.18 14.88 -25.23
CA GLY A 178 -4.88 13.80 -26.18
C GLY A 178 -3.91 12.77 -25.60
N MET A 179 -2.85 13.23 -24.92
CA MET A 179 -1.90 12.35 -24.24
C MET A 179 -2.53 11.52 -23.11
N LEU A 180 -3.54 12.06 -22.42
CA LEU A 180 -4.27 11.36 -21.35
C LEU A 180 -5.24 10.31 -21.90
N GLN A 181 -5.74 10.49 -23.12
CA GLN A 181 -6.59 9.52 -23.81
C GLN A 181 -5.78 8.34 -24.38
N ASP A 182 -4.46 8.50 -24.56
CA ASP A 182 -3.58 7.43 -25.03
C ASP A 182 -3.47 6.29 -24.00
N ASP A 183 -3.42 5.03 -24.48
CA ASP A 183 -3.16 3.84 -23.65
C ASP A 183 -1.85 3.92 -22.85
N ASN A 184 -0.91 4.76 -23.33
CA ASN A 184 0.35 5.04 -22.65
C ASN A 184 0.17 5.79 -21.32
N ALA A 185 -0.91 6.56 -21.15
CA ALA A 185 -1.23 7.21 -19.87
C ALA A 185 -1.52 6.18 -18.77
N PHE A 186 -2.21 5.08 -19.13
CA PHE A 186 -2.51 4.00 -18.18
C PHE A 186 -1.25 3.24 -17.73
N ARG A 187 -0.21 3.16 -18.57
CA ARG A 187 1.08 2.51 -18.23
C ARG A 187 1.84 3.23 -17.12
N VAL A 188 1.57 4.52 -16.90
CA VAL A 188 2.19 5.28 -15.79
C VAL A 188 1.87 4.63 -14.44
N LEU A 189 0.69 4.01 -14.33
CA LEU A 189 0.20 3.38 -13.10
C LEU A 189 0.77 1.97 -12.85
N GLN A 190 1.50 1.37 -13.81
CA GLN A 190 2.01 0.00 -13.72
C GLN A 190 2.79 -0.32 -12.44
N GLY A 191 3.48 0.67 -11.87
CA GLY A 191 4.27 0.54 -10.64
C GLY A 191 3.46 0.62 -9.34
N ASN A 192 2.15 0.90 -9.42
CA ASN A 192 1.26 0.96 -8.27
C ASN A 192 0.42 -0.32 -8.20
N ARG A 193 0.62 -1.12 -7.14
CA ARG A 193 -0.03 -2.43 -6.95
C ARG A 193 -1.56 -2.34 -6.87
N ASN A 194 -2.10 -1.19 -6.51
CA ASN A 194 -3.55 -1.00 -6.39
C ASN A 194 -4.17 -0.36 -7.65
N SER A 195 -3.40 -0.21 -8.73
CA SER A 195 -3.91 0.37 -9.97
C SER A 195 -4.61 -0.65 -10.86
N SER A 196 -5.58 -0.18 -11.65
CA SER A 196 -6.23 -0.97 -12.68
C SER A 196 -5.24 -1.59 -13.67
N HIS A 197 -4.21 -0.82 -14.07
CA HIS A 197 -3.18 -1.30 -14.99
C HIS A 197 -2.35 -2.44 -14.40
N HIS A 198 -2.01 -2.37 -13.12
CA HIS A 198 -1.28 -3.45 -12.44
C HIS A 198 -2.08 -4.76 -12.45
N TRP A 199 -3.35 -4.72 -12.04
CA TRP A 199 -4.22 -5.90 -12.04
C TRP A 199 -4.48 -6.46 -13.44
N HIS A 200 -4.63 -5.57 -14.43
CA HIS A 200 -4.75 -5.99 -15.82
C HIS A 200 -3.51 -6.76 -16.29
N GLN A 201 -2.32 -6.28 -15.96
CA GLN A 201 -1.06 -6.94 -16.33
C GLN A 201 -0.87 -8.27 -15.61
N GLU A 202 -1.14 -8.35 -14.31
CA GLU A 202 -1.03 -9.62 -13.57
C GLU A 202 -2.07 -10.64 -14.08
N GLY A 203 -3.28 -10.20 -14.43
CA GLY A 203 -4.28 -11.06 -15.07
C GLY A 203 -3.83 -11.59 -16.44
N LEU A 204 -3.18 -10.75 -17.26
CA LEU A 204 -2.57 -11.19 -18.53
C LEU A 204 -1.44 -12.19 -18.28
N ARG A 205 -0.62 -11.96 -17.26
CA ARG A 205 0.50 -12.83 -16.89
C ARG A 205 0.02 -14.23 -16.50
N VAL A 206 -1.02 -14.31 -15.66
CA VAL A 206 -1.63 -15.59 -15.25
C VAL A 206 -2.21 -16.32 -16.48
N ARG A 207 -2.97 -15.61 -17.34
CA ARG A 207 -3.49 -16.21 -18.59
C ARG A 207 -2.38 -16.72 -19.51
N ALA A 208 -1.25 -16.01 -19.59
CA ALA A 208 -0.10 -16.45 -20.36
C ALA A 208 0.54 -17.71 -19.76
N MET A 209 0.69 -17.79 -18.43
CA MET A 209 1.20 -18.98 -17.75
C MET A 209 0.33 -20.20 -18.00
N VAL A 210 -1.00 -20.07 -17.91
CA VAL A 210 -1.96 -21.15 -18.20
C VAL A 210 -1.80 -21.68 -19.63
N ARG A 211 -1.61 -20.77 -20.60
CA ARG A 211 -1.39 -21.14 -22.00
C ARG A 211 -0.04 -21.82 -22.26
N GLN A 212 1.02 -21.43 -21.52
CA GLN A 212 2.37 -21.93 -21.74
C GLN A 212 2.67 -23.24 -21.00
N PHE A 213 2.26 -23.34 -19.73
CA PHE A 213 2.61 -24.47 -18.85
C PHE A 213 1.48 -25.49 -18.69
N GLY A 214 0.31 -25.27 -19.30
CA GLY A 214 -0.86 -26.14 -19.13
C GLY A 214 -1.49 -26.00 -17.74
N LEU A 215 -2.28 -27.00 -17.34
CA LEU A 215 -2.94 -27.04 -16.02
C LEU A 215 -2.08 -27.80 -15.01
N PRO A 216 -1.28 -27.10 -14.20
CA PRO A 216 -1.39 -27.32 -12.76
C PRO A 216 -1.25 -26.00 -11.98
N HIS A 217 -2.32 -25.60 -11.28
CA HIS A 217 -2.30 -24.42 -10.41
C HIS A 217 -2.69 -24.81 -8.99
N ILE A 218 -1.70 -24.93 -8.10
CA ILE A 218 -1.96 -24.84 -6.67
C ILE A 218 -2.16 -23.35 -6.37
N PHE A 219 -3.42 -22.98 -6.09
CA PHE A 219 -3.72 -21.68 -5.53
C PHE A 219 -3.51 -21.75 -4.03
N LEU A 220 -2.46 -21.09 -3.55
CA LEU A 220 -2.17 -20.98 -2.14
C LEU A 220 -2.33 -19.53 -1.69
N THR A 221 -3.31 -19.29 -0.83
CA THR A 221 -3.47 -18.03 -0.11
C THR A 221 -2.80 -18.15 1.24
N ILE A 222 -1.85 -17.25 1.53
CA ILE A 222 -1.17 -17.19 2.82
C ILE A 222 -1.52 -15.86 3.44
N SER A 223 -2.24 -15.90 4.55
CA SER A 223 -2.50 -14.74 5.41
C SER A 223 -1.65 -14.82 6.67
N ALA A 224 -1.33 -13.66 7.23
CA ALA A 224 -0.80 -13.56 8.57
C ALA A 224 -1.97 -13.54 9.56
N ALA A 225 -1.85 -14.32 10.64
CA ALA A 225 -2.70 -14.19 11.81
C ALA A 225 -1.80 -13.79 12.98
N GLU A 226 -1.40 -12.51 13.02
CA GLU A 226 -0.34 -11.99 13.88
C GLU A 226 -0.60 -12.25 15.37
N ILE A 227 -1.86 -12.20 15.80
CA ILE A 227 -2.27 -12.49 17.18
C ILE A 227 -1.87 -13.91 17.61
N LYS A 228 -1.89 -14.87 16.67
CA LYS A 228 -1.53 -16.28 16.93
C LYS A 228 -0.02 -16.53 16.84
N LEU A 229 0.78 -15.57 16.36
CA LEU A 229 2.22 -15.72 16.19
C LEU A 229 2.94 -15.34 17.50
N LEU A 230 3.04 -16.29 18.43
CA LEU A 230 3.63 -16.06 19.76
C LEU A 230 5.05 -15.50 19.69
N GLU A 231 5.89 -16.02 18.78
CA GLU A 231 7.24 -15.49 18.53
C GLU A 231 7.23 -13.99 18.13
N LEU A 232 6.23 -13.56 17.35
CA LEU A 232 6.08 -12.15 16.98
C LEU A 232 5.70 -11.32 18.20
N ILE A 233 4.78 -11.80 19.04
CA ILE A 233 4.38 -11.11 20.28
C ILE A 233 5.57 -10.96 21.23
N VAL A 234 6.41 -11.99 21.37
CA VAL A 234 7.65 -11.93 22.15
C VAL A 234 8.59 -10.84 21.63
N ILE A 235 8.76 -10.76 20.30
CA ILE A 235 9.59 -9.72 19.67
C ILE A 235 8.99 -8.32 19.93
N LEU A 236 7.68 -8.15 19.74
CA LEU A 236 7.01 -6.86 19.94
C LEU A 236 7.11 -6.40 21.40
N LYS A 237 6.90 -7.28 22.37
CA LYS A 237 7.08 -6.97 23.80
C LYS A 237 8.50 -6.54 24.14
N LYS A 238 9.49 -7.21 23.56
CA LYS A 238 10.91 -6.87 23.75
C LYS A 238 11.26 -5.51 23.13
N VAL A 239 10.68 -5.19 21.99
CA VAL A 239 10.98 -3.97 21.23
C VAL A 239 10.26 -2.74 21.80
N LEU A 240 8.97 -2.87 22.09
CA LEU A 240 8.12 -1.76 22.53
C LEU A 240 8.18 -1.53 24.04
N ASP A 241 8.07 -2.61 24.83
CA ASP A 241 7.94 -2.52 26.28
C ASP A 241 9.26 -2.87 27.01
N CYS A 242 10.32 -3.23 26.27
CA CYS A 242 11.61 -3.67 26.82
C CYS A 242 11.52 -4.90 27.75
N GLU A 243 10.46 -5.71 27.61
CA GLU A 243 10.21 -6.91 28.41
C GLU A 243 10.59 -8.17 27.63
N THR A 244 11.44 -9.02 28.22
CA THR A 244 11.76 -10.34 27.65
C THR A 244 10.81 -11.39 28.22
N ILE A 245 9.85 -11.82 27.40
CA ILE A 245 8.88 -12.86 27.75
C ILE A 245 9.13 -14.15 26.96
N ASN A 246 8.64 -15.27 27.49
CA ASN A 246 8.60 -16.55 26.78
C ASN A 246 7.30 -16.72 25.98
N GLU A 247 7.26 -17.72 25.09
CA GLU A 247 6.06 -18.01 24.29
C GLU A 247 4.83 -18.42 25.13
N GLU A 248 5.06 -19.07 26.28
CA GLU A 248 3.99 -19.43 27.22
C GLU A 248 3.34 -18.19 27.82
N GLN A 249 4.16 -17.25 28.29
CA GLN A 249 3.70 -15.96 28.79
C GLN A 249 3.02 -15.15 27.67
N ALA A 250 3.55 -15.20 26.45
CA ALA A 250 2.94 -14.54 25.29
C ALA A 250 1.54 -15.09 24.97
N ARG A 251 1.28 -16.37 25.28
CA ARG A 251 -0.04 -16.99 25.10
C ARG A 251 -1.06 -16.45 26.08
N GLU A 252 -0.66 -16.20 27.32
CA GLU A 252 -1.50 -15.71 28.41
C GLU A 252 -1.92 -14.24 28.26
N ILE A 253 -1.20 -13.45 27.45
CA ILE A 253 -1.55 -12.06 27.16
C ILE A 253 -2.95 -12.01 26.51
N SER A 254 -3.79 -11.05 26.93
CA SER A 254 -5.09 -10.78 26.33
C SER A 254 -4.97 -10.43 24.85
N ASP A 255 -5.88 -10.92 24.01
CA ASP A 255 -5.87 -10.68 22.58
C ASP A 255 -6.03 -9.18 22.23
N GLN A 256 -6.70 -8.41 23.08
CA GLN A 256 -6.77 -6.95 22.95
C GLN A 256 -5.38 -6.31 23.07
N HIS A 257 -4.60 -6.75 24.07
CA HIS A 257 -3.24 -6.24 24.28
C HIS A 257 -2.30 -6.65 23.14
N LYS A 258 -2.46 -7.88 22.63
CA LYS A 258 -1.73 -8.33 21.43
C LYS A 258 -2.06 -7.46 20.23
N ALA A 259 -3.34 -7.13 20.00
CA ALA A 259 -3.75 -6.26 18.91
C ALA A 259 -3.15 -4.85 19.04
N THR A 260 -3.10 -4.28 20.24
CA THR A 260 -2.45 -2.98 20.50
C THR A 260 -0.96 -3.04 20.17
N LEU A 261 -0.24 -4.10 20.57
CA LEU A 261 1.18 -4.27 20.23
C LEU A 261 1.42 -4.33 18.72
N ILE A 262 0.56 -5.05 17.99
CA ILE A 262 0.64 -5.17 16.52
C ILE A 262 0.39 -3.81 15.85
N GLN A 263 -0.61 -3.07 16.32
CA GLN A 263 -0.96 -1.74 15.78
C GLN A 263 0.12 -0.69 16.05
N ARG A 264 0.83 -0.80 17.19
CA ARG A 264 1.94 0.10 17.54
C ARG A 264 3.20 -0.12 16.70
N ASP A 265 3.43 -1.30 16.16
CA ASP A 265 4.57 -1.55 15.27
C ASP A 265 4.20 -2.43 14.07
N PRO A 266 3.50 -1.87 13.07
CA PRO A 266 3.16 -2.59 11.85
C PRO A 266 4.39 -2.89 10.99
N ILE A 267 5.51 -2.17 11.17
CA ILE A 267 6.74 -2.36 10.38
C ILE A 267 7.44 -3.65 10.77
N THR A 268 7.58 -3.92 12.07
CA THR A 268 8.16 -5.19 12.54
C THR A 268 7.27 -6.36 12.16
N CYS A 269 5.94 -6.21 12.27
CA CYS A 269 4.98 -7.23 11.83
C CYS A 269 5.17 -7.58 10.35
N ALA A 270 5.19 -6.56 9.48
CA ALA A 270 5.39 -6.75 8.04
C ALA A 270 6.73 -7.42 7.71
N ARG A 271 7.81 -7.03 8.39
CA ARG A 271 9.15 -7.64 8.21
C ARG A 271 9.20 -9.09 8.66
N TYR A 272 8.56 -9.39 9.78
CA TYR A 272 8.48 -10.74 10.32
C TYR A 272 7.72 -11.66 9.35
N PHE A 273 6.57 -11.19 8.84
CA PHE A 273 5.81 -11.91 7.84
C PHE A 273 6.59 -12.14 6.55
N ASP A 274 7.26 -11.11 6.02
CA ASP A 274 8.09 -11.20 4.81
C ASP A 274 9.21 -12.25 4.97
N ASN A 275 9.89 -12.26 6.13
CA ASN A 275 10.90 -13.25 6.45
C ASN A 275 10.33 -14.68 6.52
N ARG A 276 9.18 -14.86 7.20
CA ARG A 276 8.46 -16.14 7.30
C ARG A 276 8.02 -16.65 5.94
N PHE A 277 7.47 -15.77 5.10
CA PHE A 277 7.05 -16.09 3.74
C PHE A 277 8.23 -16.53 2.88
N HIS A 278 9.35 -15.82 2.94
CA HIS A 278 10.56 -16.22 2.22
C HIS A 278 11.17 -17.53 2.74
N ALA A 279 11.10 -17.80 4.05
CA ALA A 279 11.51 -19.09 4.61
C ALA A 279 10.63 -20.24 4.07
N LEU A 280 9.30 -20.03 4.01
CA LEU A 280 8.38 -21.00 3.44
C LEU A 280 8.68 -21.27 1.96
N LEU A 281 8.90 -20.21 1.16
CA LEU A 281 9.25 -20.37 -0.25
C LEU A 281 10.57 -21.12 -0.45
N LYS A 282 11.54 -20.98 0.46
CA LYS A 282 12.79 -21.76 0.43
C LYS A 282 12.53 -23.24 0.69
N ILE A 283 11.64 -23.58 1.63
CA ILE A 283 11.26 -24.97 1.91
C ILE A 283 10.56 -25.58 0.68
N PHE A 284 9.65 -24.83 0.07
CA PHE A 284 8.92 -25.26 -1.13
C PHE A 284 9.81 -25.59 -2.32
N LYS A 285 10.89 -24.82 -2.50
CA LYS A 285 11.88 -24.99 -3.57
C LYS A 285 13.06 -25.88 -3.18
N SER A 286 13.11 -26.37 -1.95
CA SER A 286 14.18 -27.27 -1.52
C SER A 286 14.05 -28.60 -2.26
N HIS A 287 15.15 -29.34 -2.44
CA HIS A 287 15.13 -30.64 -3.13
C HIS A 287 14.18 -31.66 -2.49
N GLN A 288 13.96 -31.56 -1.18
CA GLN A 288 12.99 -32.38 -0.43
C GLN A 288 11.59 -31.73 -0.35
N GLY A 289 11.41 -30.58 -0.99
CA GLY A 289 10.18 -29.80 -0.98
C GLY A 289 9.18 -30.26 -2.04
N PRO A 290 7.92 -29.83 -1.94
CA PRO A 290 6.84 -30.20 -2.88
C PRO A 290 7.11 -29.77 -4.33
N PHE A 291 8.01 -28.82 -4.55
CA PHE A 291 8.42 -28.35 -5.88
C PHE A 291 9.94 -28.43 -6.08
N GLY A 292 10.62 -29.30 -5.32
CA GLY A 292 12.02 -29.60 -5.53
C GLY A 292 12.20 -30.48 -6.76
N ASP A 293 13.03 -30.02 -7.69
CA ASP A 293 13.67 -30.88 -8.70
C ASP A 293 14.87 -31.60 -8.06
#